data_AF-A0A6G2DFZ3-F1
#
_entry.id   AF-A0A6G2DFZ3-F1
#
_cell.length_a   1.000
_cell.length_b   1.000
_cell.length_c   1.000
_cell.angle_alpha   90.00
_cell.angle_beta   90.00
_cell.angle_gamma   90.00
#
_symmetry.space_group_name_H-M   'P 1'
#
loop_
_entity.id
_entity.type
_entity.pdbx_description
1 polymer ?
#
loop_
_entity_poly.entity_id
_entity_poly.type
_entity_poly.pdbx_seq_one_letter_code
_entity_poly.pdbx_strand_id
1 'polypeptide(L)'
;VGDFISFDPRTVVTDTGFIKSRHLDDKVSAAILLNLLRIYKKEKIELPVTTHFAFSVFEEVGHGANSNIPAQVVEYLAVDMGAMGDD
;
A
#
# COMPACT_ATOMS: atom_id res chain seq x y z
N VAL A 1 23.49 18.66 -2.94
CA VAL A 1 23.86 17.59 -1.97
C VAL A 1 22.72 17.49 -0.98
N GLY A 2 22.12 16.31 -0.86
CA GLY A 2 20.85 16.11 -0.15
C GLY A 2 19.63 16.01 -1.07
N ASP A 3 19.82 16.14 -2.38
CA ASP A 3 18.75 15.98 -3.36
C ASP A 3 18.40 14.50 -3.51
N PHE A 4 17.10 14.19 -3.50
CA PHE A 4 16.60 12.85 -3.80
C PHE A 4 16.58 12.63 -5.31
N ILE A 5 17.01 11.46 -5.73
CA ILE A 5 16.90 10.99 -7.12
C ILE A 5 15.97 9.79 -7.13
N SER A 6 15.01 9.78 -8.04
CA SER A 6 14.16 8.63 -8.31
C SER A 6 14.29 8.23 -9.79
N PHE A 7 14.16 6.93 -10.05
CA PHE A 7 14.17 6.41 -11.41
C PHE A 7 12.78 6.48 -12.04
N ASP A 8 12.74 6.77 -13.34
CA ASP A 8 11.52 6.63 -14.15
C ASP A 8 10.90 5.23 -13.92
N PRO A 9 9.60 5.15 -13.56
CA PRO A 9 8.90 3.90 -13.35
C PRO A 9 8.84 3.01 -14.61
N ARG A 10 8.82 3.59 -15.81
CA ARG A 10 8.56 2.88 -17.09
C ARG A 10 7.32 1.98 -17.02
N THR A 11 6.23 2.49 -16.47
CA THR A 11 4.98 1.75 -16.30
C THR A 11 4.37 1.38 -17.64
N VAL A 12 4.05 0.11 -17.81
CA VAL A 12 3.33 -0.44 -18.98
C VAL A 12 2.17 -1.28 -18.48
N VAL A 13 0.98 -1.01 -19.02
CA VAL A 13 -0.17 -1.92 -18.95
C VAL A 13 -0.22 -2.67 -20.27
N THR A 14 -0.12 -3.99 -20.24
CA THR A 14 -0.10 -4.82 -21.43
C THR A 14 -1.52 -5.09 -21.93
N ASP A 15 -1.67 -5.42 -23.21
CA ASP A 15 -2.97 -5.79 -23.79
C ASP A 15 -3.59 -7.04 -23.14
N THR A 16 -2.74 -7.89 -22.55
CA THR A 16 -3.12 -9.07 -21.77
C THR A 16 -3.52 -8.75 -20.32
N GLY A 17 -3.49 -7.48 -19.92
CA GLY A 17 -3.94 -7.01 -18.60
C GLY A 17 -2.88 -7.02 -17.49
N PHE A 18 -1.62 -7.31 -17.80
CA PHE A 18 -0.54 -7.20 -16.80
C PHE A 18 -0.09 -5.75 -16.63
N ILE A 19 0.27 -5.37 -15.41
CA ILE A 19 0.99 -4.13 -15.14
C ILE A 19 2.45 -4.46 -14.81
N LYS A 20 3.37 -3.80 -15.52
CA LYS A 20 4.82 -3.90 -15.29
C LYS A 20 5.36 -2.50 -15.06
N SER A 21 6.00 -2.30 -13.92
CA SER A 21 6.60 -1.01 -13.57
C SER A 21 7.70 -1.20 -12.53
N ARG A 22 8.62 -0.25 -12.44
CA ARG A 22 9.33 0.00 -11.17
C ARG A 22 8.37 0.70 -10.20
N HIS A 23 8.60 0.55 -8.89
CA HIS A 23 7.79 1.14 -7.82
C HIS A 23 6.37 0.58 -7.73
N LEU A 24 6.12 -0.64 -8.23
CA LEU A 24 4.87 -1.33 -7.92
C LEU A 24 4.78 -1.58 -6.42
N ASP A 25 5.89 -1.98 -5.84
CA ASP A 25 6.12 -2.05 -4.41
C ASP A 25 6.20 -0.62 -3.81
N ASP A 26 5.31 -0.19 -2.92
CA ASP A 26 4.00 -0.79 -2.54
C ASP A 26 2.80 0.06 -3.03
N LYS A 27 2.98 0.73 -4.16
CA LYS A 27 1.92 1.56 -4.78
C LYS A 27 0.70 0.76 -5.23
N VAL A 28 0.85 -0.54 -5.51
CA VAL A 28 -0.28 -1.41 -5.85
C VAL A 28 -1.23 -1.55 -4.67
N SER A 29 -0.72 -1.87 -3.48
CA SER A 29 -1.55 -1.99 -2.27
C SER A 29 -2.17 -0.65 -1.89
N ALA A 30 -1.39 0.44 -1.98
CA ALA A 30 -1.93 1.78 -1.76
C ALA A 30 -3.11 2.11 -2.69
N ALA A 31 -3.03 1.75 -3.98
CA ALA A 31 -4.12 1.95 -4.94
C ALA A 31 -5.35 1.09 -4.61
N ILE A 32 -5.17 -0.15 -4.16
CA ILE A 32 -6.25 -1.03 -3.71
C ILE A 32 -6.99 -0.41 -2.52
N LEU A 33 -6.27 0.02 -1.48
CA LEU A 33 -6.85 0.60 -0.27
C LEU A 33 -7.60 1.90 -0.56
N LEU A 34 -7.05 2.78 -1.41
CA LEU A 34 -7.74 4.00 -1.84
C LEU A 34 -9.01 3.70 -2.65
N ASN A 35 -8.97 2.71 -3.53
CA ASN A 35 -10.17 2.31 -4.27
C ASN A 35 -11.23 1.70 -3.34
N LEU A 36 -10.83 0.92 -2.33
CA LEU A 36 -11.72 0.39 -1.29
C LEU A 36 -12.43 1.51 -0.53
N LEU A 37 -11.69 2.51 -0.06
CA LEU A 37 -12.23 3.70 0.60
C LEU A 37 -13.21 4.46 -0.30
N ARG A 38 -12.90 4.59 -1.59
CA ARG A 38 -13.80 5.21 -2.59
C ARG A 38 -15.10 4.43 -2.73
N ILE A 39 -15.03 3.10 -2.85
CA ILE A 39 -16.20 2.22 -2.96
C ILE A 39 -17.05 2.33 -1.70
N TYR A 40 -16.45 2.20 -0.52
CA TYR A 40 -17.16 2.31 0.76
C TYR A 40 -17.90 3.65 0.88
N LYS A 41 -17.26 4.75 0.48
CA LYS A 41 -17.89 6.06 0.49
C LYS A 41 -19.04 6.16 -0.51
N LYS A 42 -18.86 5.67 -1.73
CA LYS A 42 -19.86 5.74 -2.82
C LYS A 42 -21.09 4.90 -2.50
N GLU A 43 -20.89 3.70 -2.01
CA GLU A 43 -21.93 2.70 -1.76
C GLU A 43 -22.50 2.80 -0.34
N LYS A 44 -21.96 3.70 0.48
CA LYS A 44 -22.33 3.91 1.89
C LYS A 44 -22.22 2.60 2.69
N ILE A 45 -21.14 1.87 2.45
CA ILE A 45 -20.84 0.65 3.21
C ILE A 45 -20.39 1.06 4.60
N GLU A 46 -21.07 0.54 5.63
CA GLU A 46 -20.65 0.66 7.02
C GLU A 46 -19.78 -0.54 7.40
N LEU A 47 -18.62 -0.25 7.96
CA LEU A 47 -17.73 -1.29 8.47
C LEU A 47 -18.20 -1.72 9.87
N PRO A 48 -18.11 -3.02 10.20
CA PRO A 48 -18.61 -3.54 11.47
C PRO A 48 -17.81 -3.05 12.68
N VAL A 49 -16.60 -2.54 12.46
CA VAL A 49 -15.70 -1.99 13.49
C VAL A 49 -14.97 -0.78 12.92
N THR A 50 -14.41 0.07 13.80
CA THR A 50 -13.51 1.14 13.37
C THR A 50 -12.28 0.54 12.69
N THR A 51 -12.10 0.83 11.41
CA THR A 51 -10.94 0.39 10.63
C THR A 51 -10.08 1.59 10.26
N HIS A 52 -8.81 1.55 10.67
CA HIS A 52 -7.82 2.56 10.30
C HIS A 52 -7.09 2.12 9.03
N PHE A 53 -7.08 2.98 8.02
CA PHE A 53 -6.27 2.80 6.81
C PHE A 53 -5.03 3.66 6.94
N ALA A 54 -3.86 3.04 7.11
CA ALA A 54 -2.58 3.73 7.27
C ALA A 54 -1.73 3.57 6.01
N PHE A 55 -1.17 4.69 5.54
CA PHE A 55 -0.19 4.72 4.44
C PHE A 55 1.14 5.16 5.04
N SER A 56 2.00 4.19 5.34
CA SER A 56 3.31 4.46 5.95
C SER A 56 4.29 5.01 4.92
N VAL A 57 5.34 5.71 5.38
CA VAL A 57 6.33 6.36 4.49
C VAL A 57 7.78 5.92 4.74
N PHE A 58 7.99 4.98 5.68
CA PHE A 58 9.31 4.52 6.11
C PHE A 58 9.40 2.98 6.26
N GLU A 59 8.56 2.24 5.53
CA GLU A 59 8.57 0.77 5.52
C GLU A 59 9.95 0.25 5.06
N GLU A 60 10.40 0.70 3.90
CA GLU A 60 11.65 0.30 3.21
C GLU A 60 12.95 0.51 4.02
N VAL A 61 12.86 1.22 5.14
CA VAL A 61 13.98 1.49 6.07
C VAL A 61 13.76 0.86 7.44
N GLY A 62 12.86 -0.12 7.54
CA GLY A 62 12.61 -0.92 8.73
C GLY A 62 11.80 -0.24 9.82
N HIS A 63 11.20 0.93 9.54
CA HIS A 63 10.37 1.63 10.53
C HIS A 63 8.87 1.38 10.31
N GLY A 64 8.43 1.18 9.06
CA GLY A 64 7.03 0.88 8.73
C GLY A 64 6.03 1.85 9.40
N ALA A 65 4.90 1.30 9.85
CA ALA A 65 3.93 2.01 10.68
C ALA A 65 4.02 1.54 12.15
N ASN A 66 5.22 1.63 12.74
CA ASN A 66 5.53 1.14 14.09
C ASN A 66 5.05 2.02 15.26
N SER A 67 4.38 3.15 15.01
CA SER A 67 4.00 4.11 16.04
C SER A 67 2.63 4.74 15.76
N ASN A 68 2.06 5.41 16.77
CA ASN A 68 0.78 6.12 16.69
C ASN A 68 -0.42 5.23 16.34
N ILE A 69 -0.34 3.93 16.63
CA ILE A 69 -1.46 3.00 16.51
C ILE A 69 -2.42 3.23 17.69
N PRO A 70 -3.71 3.52 17.47
CA PRO A 70 -4.67 3.67 18.55
C PRO A 70 -4.73 2.43 19.45
N ALA A 71 -4.82 2.64 20.77
CA ALA A 71 -4.81 1.55 21.75
C ALA A 71 -5.97 0.55 21.61
N GLN A 72 -7.03 0.92 20.88
CA GLN A 72 -8.20 0.11 20.59
C GLN A 72 -7.99 -0.86 19.42
N VAL A 73 -6.89 -0.75 18.67
CA VAL A 73 -6.58 -1.65 17.56
C VAL A 73 -6.24 -3.03 18.09
N VAL A 74 -7.00 -4.04 17.67
CA VAL A 74 -6.81 -5.45 18.06
C VAL A 74 -6.26 -6.32 16.94
N GLU A 75 -6.37 -5.86 15.70
CA GLU A 75 -5.89 -6.54 14.49
C GLU A 75 -5.08 -5.58 13.64
N TYR A 76 -3.95 -6.05 13.10
CA TYR A 76 -3.06 -5.27 12.24
C TYR A 76 -2.79 -6.07 10.97
N LEU A 77 -3.16 -5.52 9.81
CA LEU A 77 -2.94 -6.14 8.50
C LEU A 77 -2.02 -5.26 7.66
N ALA A 78 -0.85 -5.79 7.31
CA ALA A 78 -0.03 -5.25 6.24
C ALA A 78 -0.51 -5.80 4.90
N VAL A 79 -0.64 -4.94 3.90
CA VAL A 79 -0.93 -5.32 2.51
C VAL A 79 0.28 -4.88 1.72
N ASP A 80 1.09 -5.84 1.30
CA ASP A 80 2.42 -5.60 0.76
C ASP A 80 2.82 -6.74 -0.20
N MET A 81 3.97 -6.64 -0.86
CA MET A 81 4.47 -7.63 -1.81
C MET A 81 5.85 -8.16 -1.41
N GLY A 82 5.94 -9.49 -1.24
CA GLY A 82 7.21 -10.18 -1.03
C GLY A 82 7.67 -10.91 -2.28
N ALA A 83 8.95 -10.78 -2.64
CA ALA A 83 9.59 -11.69 -3.58
C ALA A 83 9.87 -13.03 -2.88
N MET A 84 9.54 -14.14 -3.53
CA MET A 84 9.92 -15.47 -3.06
C MET A 84 11.40 -15.74 -3.37
N GLY A 85 12.08 -16.43 -2.47
CA GLY A 85 13.44 -16.94 -2.70
C GLY A 85 13.45 -18.28 -3.43
N ASP A 86 14.65 -18.75 -3.77
CA ASP A 86 14.89 -20.10 -4.27
C ASP A 86 15.16 -21.02 -3.08
N ASP A 87 14.36 -22.10 -2.93
CA ASP A 87 14.72 -23.25 -2.09
C ASP A 87 15.87 -24.05 -2.74
#